data_AF-A0A8S0SF97-F1
#
_entry.id   AF-A0A8S0SF97-F1
#
_cell.length_a   1.000
_cell.length_b   1.000
_cell.length_c   1.000
_cell.angle_alpha   90.00
_cell.angle_beta   90.00
_cell.angle_gamma   90.00
#
_symmetry.space_group_name_H-M   'P 1'
#
loop_
_entity.id
_entity.type
_entity.pdbx_description
1 polymer ?
#
loop_
_entity_poly.entity_id
_entity_poly.type
_entity_poly.pdbx_seq_one_letter_code
_entity_poly.pdbx_strand_id
1 'polypeptide(L)'
;MVIDQSIIRGNLQYAAISALRRLPLDPGNSAFLHRATQGLLFSDPVAVRHSLEILSELAMKDPYAVAMSLGALQDVLHLHDVLARVALARLCHTVSRARALDERPDIKSQFNSVLYQLLLDPSERVCFEAILCVLGKFDNSERTEERAAGWYRLTREILKLPEAPSVKDTESKKDKTSKTRRPQPLIKLVMRRLESSFRSFSRPVLHAAARVVQEMGKSRAAAFALGLQDIDEGTYVNTHSEDSYDPDINPTAQSEESLHGFEVKTPWTGGNLWGFAKKELLRFMLGVEVKDSQ
;
A
#
# COMPACT_ATOMS: atom_id res chain seq x y z
N MET A 1 -25.60 39.34 -14.25
CA MET A 1 -25.33 37.92 -13.95
C MET A 1 -23.83 37.70 -14.00
N VAL A 2 -23.15 37.78 -12.86
CA VAL A 2 -21.73 37.39 -12.76
C VAL A 2 -21.75 35.89 -12.55
N ILE A 3 -21.73 35.11 -13.64
CA ILE A 3 -21.29 33.73 -13.53
C ILE A 3 -19.82 33.85 -13.14
N ASP A 4 -19.52 33.39 -11.93
CA ASP A 4 -18.26 33.59 -11.24
C ASP A 4 -17.11 33.13 -12.16
N GLN A 5 -16.18 34.04 -12.52
CA GLN A 5 -15.10 33.74 -13.48
C GLN A 5 -14.27 32.50 -13.07
N SER A 6 -14.24 32.22 -11.77
CA SER A 6 -13.66 31.01 -11.17
C SER A 6 -14.34 29.72 -11.66
N ILE A 7 -15.67 29.68 -11.72
CA ILE A 7 -16.45 28.53 -12.19
C ILE A 7 -16.20 28.29 -13.69
N ILE A 8 -16.21 29.36 -14.50
CA ILE A 8 -15.95 29.24 -15.93
C ILE A 8 -14.53 28.69 -16.17
N ARG A 9 -13.53 29.22 -15.46
CA ARG A 9 -12.15 28.74 -15.54
C ARG A 9 -12.04 27.27 -15.14
N GLY A 10 -12.66 26.85 -14.05
CA GLY A 10 -12.66 25.45 -13.61
C GLY A 10 -13.28 24.51 -14.66
N ASN A 11 -14.42 24.89 -15.23
CA ASN A 11 -15.08 24.10 -16.28
C ASN A 11 -14.23 23.99 -17.55
N LEU A 12 -13.56 25.07 -17.95
CA LEU A 12 -12.65 25.07 -19.11
C LEU A 12 -11.41 24.22 -18.86
N GLN A 13 -10.83 24.28 -17.65
CA GLN A 13 -9.72 23.44 -17.21
C GLN A 13 -10.09 21.95 -17.29
N TYR A 14 -11.25 21.58 -16.74
CA TYR A 14 -11.80 20.23 -16.84
C TYR A 14 -12.00 19.79 -18.29
N ALA A 15 -12.62 20.63 -19.11
CA ALA A 15 -12.88 20.33 -20.51
C ALA A 15 -11.57 20.11 -21.30
N ALA A 16 -10.55 20.93 -21.04
CA ALA A 16 -9.25 20.84 -21.70
C ALA A 16 -8.54 19.50 -21.38
N ILE A 17 -8.46 19.10 -20.12
CA ILE A 17 -7.83 17.81 -19.74
C ILE A 17 -8.67 16.63 -20.20
N SER A 18 -10.00 16.74 -20.13
CA SER A 18 -10.89 15.69 -20.62
C SER A 18 -10.77 15.49 -22.13
N ALA A 19 -10.56 16.57 -22.89
CA ALA A 19 -10.24 16.48 -24.30
C ALA A 19 -8.84 15.88 -24.54
N LEU A 20 -7.83 16.30 -23.77
CA LEU A 20 -6.47 15.78 -23.85
C LEU A 20 -6.43 14.25 -23.64
N ARG A 21 -7.19 13.74 -22.67
CA ARG A 21 -7.29 12.31 -22.37
C ARG A 21 -7.83 11.47 -23.52
N ARG A 22 -8.69 12.05 -24.37
CA ARG A 22 -9.30 11.34 -25.50
C ARG A 22 -8.38 11.24 -26.72
N LEU A 23 -7.30 12.00 -26.74
CA LEU A 23 -6.30 11.92 -27.80
C LEU A 23 -5.43 10.66 -27.59
N PRO A 24 -4.90 10.08 -28.68
CA PRO A 24 -3.96 8.96 -28.57
C PRO A 24 -2.74 9.39 -27.76
N LEU A 25 -2.31 8.52 -26.84
CA LEU A 25 -1.10 8.76 -26.05
C LEU A 25 0.14 8.77 -26.94
N ASP A 26 0.84 9.89 -26.93
CA ASP A 26 2.09 10.09 -27.66
C ASP A 26 3.23 10.45 -26.68
N PRO A 27 4.00 9.45 -26.21
CA PRO A 27 5.11 9.69 -25.28
C PRO A 27 6.22 10.56 -25.87
N GLY A 28 6.37 10.61 -27.19
CA GLY A 28 7.38 11.43 -27.86
C GLY A 28 7.02 12.91 -27.91
N ASN A 29 5.78 13.26 -27.57
CA ASN A 29 5.28 14.63 -27.64
C ASN A 29 5.45 15.35 -26.30
N SER A 30 6.53 16.12 -26.18
CA SER A 30 6.82 16.93 -24.98
C SER A 30 5.72 17.93 -24.65
N ALA A 31 5.00 18.46 -25.63
CA ALA A 31 3.89 19.38 -25.40
C ALA A 31 2.67 18.65 -24.81
N PHE A 32 2.42 17.39 -25.20
CA PHE A 32 1.38 16.56 -24.60
C PHE A 32 1.69 16.29 -23.13
N LEU A 33 2.91 15.84 -22.84
CA LEU A 33 3.37 15.61 -21.47
C LEU A 33 3.27 16.88 -20.62
N HIS A 34 3.77 18.01 -21.12
CA HIS A 34 3.72 19.28 -20.40
C HIS A 34 2.29 19.71 -20.07
N ARG A 35 1.34 19.56 -21.01
CA ARG A 35 -0.09 19.85 -20.76
C ARG A 35 -0.70 18.91 -19.72
N ALA A 36 -0.36 17.62 -19.75
CA ALA A 36 -0.82 16.67 -18.75
C ALA A 36 -0.31 17.05 -17.35
N THR A 37 0.97 17.41 -17.24
CA THR A 37 1.61 17.89 -16.01
C THR A 37 0.99 19.19 -15.51
N GLN A 38 0.73 20.18 -16.38
CA GLN A 38 0.07 21.43 -15.99
C GLN A 38 -1.29 21.22 -15.35
N GLY A 39 -2.04 20.19 -15.76
CA GLY A 39 -3.34 19.90 -15.17
C GLY A 39 -3.27 19.46 -13.70
N LEU A 40 -2.09 19.13 -13.15
CA LEU A 40 -1.90 18.91 -11.71
C LEU A 40 -2.05 20.19 -10.88
N LEU A 41 -1.89 21.36 -11.52
CA LEU A 41 -2.00 22.68 -10.88
C LEU A 41 -3.43 23.25 -10.96
N PHE A 42 -4.38 22.49 -11.52
CA PHE A 42 -5.75 22.97 -11.72
C PHE A 42 -6.54 22.96 -10.42
N SER A 43 -7.47 23.90 -10.29
CA SER A 43 -8.33 23.98 -9.12
C SER A 43 -9.44 22.93 -9.10
N ASP A 44 -9.80 22.40 -10.27
CA ASP A 44 -10.79 21.33 -10.38
C ASP A 44 -10.14 19.97 -10.06
N PRO A 45 -10.55 19.29 -8.98
CA PRO A 45 -9.97 18.01 -8.60
C PRO A 45 -10.20 16.90 -9.64
N VAL A 46 -11.27 16.98 -10.42
CA VAL A 46 -11.56 15.98 -11.46
C VAL A 46 -10.56 16.13 -12.62
N ALA A 47 -10.23 17.36 -13.01
CA ALA A 47 -9.17 17.64 -13.97
C ALA A 47 -7.81 17.11 -13.48
N VAL A 48 -7.46 17.35 -12.20
CA VAL A 48 -6.22 16.82 -11.61
C VAL A 48 -6.19 15.29 -11.67
N ARG A 49 -7.30 14.62 -11.35
CA ARG A 49 -7.42 13.16 -11.48
C ARG A 49 -7.16 12.69 -12.91
N HIS A 50 -7.81 13.32 -13.91
CA HIS A 50 -7.59 12.95 -15.31
C HIS A 50 -6.13 13.16 -15.73
N SER A 51 -5.49 14.24 -15.27
CA SER A 51 -4.06 14.45 -15.49
C SER A 51 -3.21 13.35 -14.89
N LEU A 52 -3.46 12.94 -13.64
CA LEU A 52 -2.72 11.85 -12.99
C LEU A 52 -2.90 10.51 -13.72
N GLU A 53 -4.08 10.25 -14.26
CA GLU A 53 -4.36 9.03 -15.03
C GLU A 53 -3.57 9.05 -16.36
N ILE A 54 -3.59 10.17 -17.11
CA ILE A 54 -2.76 10.33 -18.32
C ILE A 54 -1.28 10.13 -17.99
N LEU A 55 -0.79 10.78 -16.94
CA LEU A 55 0.62 10.69 -16.52
C LEU A 55 1.01 9.28 -16.09
N SER A 56 0.10 8.54 -15.44
CA SER A 56 0.32 7.14 -15.08
C SER A 56 0.46 6.26 -16.32
N GLU A 57 -0.38 6.49 -17.34
CA GLU A 57 -0.29 5.76 -18.61
C GLU A 57 0.97 6.12 -19.40
N LEU A 58 1.39 7.40 -19.39
CA LEU A 58 2.66 7.83 -19.99
C LEU A 58 3.86 7.24 -19.24
N ALA A 59 3.81 7.17 -17.91
CA ALA A 59 4.90 6.64 -17.09
C ALA A 59 5.18 5.15 -17.35
N MET A 60 4.18 4.38 -17.81
CA MET A 60 4.41 3.00 -18.26
C MET A 60 5.25 2.91 -19.53
N LYS A 61 5.28 3.97 -20.36
CA LYS A 61 5.99 4.01 -21.64
C LYS A 61 7.32 4.76 -21.53
N ASP A 62 7.31 5.94 -20.92
CA ASP A 62 8.48 6.78 -20.68
C ASP A 62 8.46 7.35 -19.24
N PRO A 63 8.88 6.54 -18.25
CA PRO A 63 8.89 6.98 -16.86
C PRO A 63 9.92 8.08 -16.58
N TYR A 64 10.99 8.16 -17.38
CA TYR A 64 12.05 9.16 -17.18
C TYR A 64 11.54 10.55 -17.53
N ALA A 65 10.96 10.72 -18.73
CA ALA A 65 10.41 12.02 -19.13
C ALA A 65 9.30 12.48 -18.18
N VAL A 66 8.42 11.55 -17.76
CA VAL A 66 7.38 11.86 -16.78
C VAL A 66 8.01 12.35 -15.47
N ALA A 67 8.95 11.60 -14.89
CA ALA A 67 9.59 11.99 -13.64
C ALA A 67 10.28 13.35 -13.70
N MET A 68 10.96 13.65 -14.82
CA MET A 68 11.63 14.95 -15.03
C MET A 68 10.65 16.10 -15.21
N SER A 69 9.44 15.83 -15.72
CA SER A 69 8.40 16.85 -15.88
C SER A 69 7.66 17.15 -14.58
N LEU A 70 7.60 16.20 -13.65
CA LEU A 70 6.82 16.31 -12.42
C LEU A 70 7.55 17.15 -11.38
N GLY A 71 6.87 18.20 -10.91
CA GLY A 71 7.31 19.04 -9.79
C GLY A 71 6.82 18.52 -8.44
N ALA A 72 6.62 19.43 -7.48
CA ALA A 72 6.17 19.09 -6.13
C ALA A 72 4.75 18.49 -6.14
N LEU A 73 4.65 17.17 -5.95
CA LEU A 73 3.38 16.43 -5.84
C LEU A 73 2.70 16.57 -4.46
N GLN A 74 3.30 17.34 -3.55
CA GLN A 74 2.80 17.50 -2.18
C GLN A 74 1.40 18.12 -2.14
N ASP A 75 1.07 19.05 -3.04
CA ASP A 75 -0.25 19.69 -3.08
C ASP A 75 -1.37 18.69 -3.37
N VAL A 76 -1.09 17.66 -4.17
CA VAL A 76 -2.05 16.60 -4.52
C VAL A 76 -2.40 15.73 -3.31
N LEU A 77 -1.48 15.57 -2.33
CA LEU A 77 -1.74 14.83 -1.09
C LEU A 77 -2.87 15.45 -0.26
N HIS A 78 -3.10 16.75 -0.41
CA HIS A 78 -4.08 17.51 0.35
C HIS A 78 -5.41 17.68 -0.39
N LEU A 79 -5.54 17.16 -1.62
CA LEU A 79 -6.79 17.19 -2.36
C LEU A 79 -7.85 16.31 -1.70
N HIS A 80 -9.08 16.82 -1.66
CA HIS A 80 -10.21 16.06 -1.11
C HIS A 80 -10.58 14.84 -1.98
N ASP A 81 -10.34 14.91 -3.30
CA ASP A 81 -10.65 13.80 -4.21
C ASP A 81 -9.80 12.56 -3.89
N VAL A 82 -10.52 11.51 -3.48
CA VAL A 82 -9.96 10.21 -3.11
C VAL A 82 -9.36 9.50 -4.32
N LEU A 83 -10.00 9.59 -5.49
CA LEU A 83 -9.55 8.92 -6.70
C LEU A 83 -8.31 9.59 -7.28
N ALA A 84 -8.19 10.92 -7.17
CA ALA A 84 -6.95 11.62 -7.50
C ALA A 84 -5.77 11.10 -6.65
N ARG A 85 -5.94 10.99 -5.33
CA ARG A 85 -4.87 10.46 -4.45
C ARG A 85 -4.57 8.97 -4.67
N VAL A 86 -5.57 8.18 -5.08
CA VAL A 86 -5.37 6.78 -5.56
C VAL A 86 -4.53 6.76 -6.84
N ALA A 87 -4.82 7.62 -7.81
CA ALA A 87 -4.04 7.73 -9.04
C ALA A 87 -2.60 8.21 -8.76
N LEU A 88 -2.42 9.12 -7.80
CA LEU A 88 -1.10 9.55 -7.32
C LEU A 88 -0.30 8.37 -6.75
N ALA A 89 -0.90 7.52 -5.92
CA ALA A 89 -0.22 6.34 -5.36
C ALA A 89 0.33 5.44 -6.48
N ARG A 90 -0.48 5.20 -7.52
CA ARG A 90 -0.12 4.39 -8.69
C ARG A 90 1.01 5.04 -9.50
N LEU A 91 0.92 6.34 -9.77
CA LEU A 91 1.98 7.08 -10.47
C LEU A 91 3.31 7.03 -9.70
N CYS A 92 3.28 7.30 -8.40
CA CYS A 92 4.47 7.23 -7.54
C CYS A 92 5.08 5.82 -7.53
N HIS A 93 4.24 4.79 -7.50
CA HIS A 93 4.70 3.42 -7.67
C HIS A 93 5.40 3.21 -9.02
N THR A 94 4.71 3.47 -10.14
CA THR A 94 5.24 3.24 -11.48
C THR A 94 6.59 3.94 -11.70
N VAL A 95 6.69 5.21 -11.31
CA VAL A 95 7.93 6.00 -11.45
C VAL A 95 9.03 5.48 -10.53
N SER A 96 8.74 5.25 -9.25
CA SER A 96 9.77 4.80 -8.29
C SER A 96 10.33 3.40 -8.61
N ARG A 97 9.59 2.59 -9.36
CA ARG A 97 10.00 1.24 -9.78
C ARG A 97 10.63 1.19 -11.16
N ALA A 98 10.60 2.27 -11.93
CA ALA A 98 11.14 2.29 -13.27
C ALA A 98 12.66 2.08 -13.29
N ARG A 99 13.15 1.10 -14.06
CA ARG A 99 14.59 0.83 -14.24
C ARG A 99 15.32 2.01 -14.89
N ALA A 100 14.65 2.78 -15.75
CA ALA A 100 15.19 3.97 -16.38
C ALA A 100 15.64 5.07 -15.40
N LEU A 101 15.27 4.96 -14.11
CA LEU A 101 15.65 5.88 -13.04
C LEU A 101 16.63 5.27 -12.04
N ASP A 102 17.25 4.12 -12.33
CA ASP A 102 18.20 3.46 -11.42
C ASP A 102 19.43 4.35 -11.13
N GLU A 103 19.86 5.16 -12.11
CA GLU A 103 20.94 6.15 -11.96
C GLU A 103 20.53 7.41 -11.19
N ARG A 104 19.23 7.58 -10.89
CA ARG A 104 18.64 8.75 -10.22
C ARG A 104 17.88 8.35 -8.94
N PRO A 105 18.58 7.81 -7.92
CA PRO A 105 17.95 7.38 -6.67
C PRO A 105 17.33 8.56 -5.89
N ASP A 106 17.82 9.78 -6.10
CA ASP A 106 17.26 11.02 -5.57
C ASP A 106 15.78 11.16 -6.01
N ILE A 107 15.52 11.03 -7.31
CA ILE A 107 14.16 11.14 -7.87
C ILE A 107 13.29 10.00 -7.33
N LYS A 108 13.77 8.75 -7.38
CA LYS A 108 13.02 7.61 -6.84
C LYS A 108 12.64 7.80 -5.37
N SER A 109 13.54 8.36 -4.56
CA SER A 109 13.30 8.62 -3.14
C SER A 109 12.19 9.66 -2.92
N GLN A 110 12.07 10.67 -3.78
CA GLN A 110 11.01 11.67 -3.71
C GLN A 110 9.64 11.03 -3.95
N PHE A 111 9.50 10.21 -4.99
CA PHE A 111 8.25 9.49 -5.27
C PHE A 111 7.93 8.43 -4.20
N ASN A 112 8.93 7.75 -3.64
CA ASN A 112 8.73 6.84 -2.51
C ASN A 112 8.25 7.59 -1.26
N SER A 113 8.80 8.77 -0.98
CA SER A 113 8.36 9.61 0.15
C SER A 113 6.88 9.95 0.04
N VAL A 114 6.44 10.42 -1.13
CA VAL A 114 5.02 10.73 -1.41
C VAL A 114 4.16 9.47 -1.28
N LEU A 115 4.59 8.33 -1.83
CA LEU A 115 3.87 7.06 -1.71
C LEU A 115 3.71 6.63 -0.24
N TYR A 116 4.74 6.79 0.59
CA TYR A 116 4.65 6.42 2.00
C TYR A 116 3.83 7.40 2.82
N GLN A 117 3.81 8.68 2.45
CA GLN A 117 2.89 9.65 3.06
C GLN A 117 1.42 9.25 2.83
N LEU A 118 1.08 8.67 1.68
CA LEU A 118 -0.28 8.18 1.38
C LEU A 118 -0.70 6.99 2.28
N LEU A 119 0.24 6.31 2.96
CA LEU A 119 -0.12 5.30 3.98
C LEU A 119 -0.79 5.94 5.21
N LEU A 120 -0.59 7.24 5.43
CA LEU A 120 -1.20 8.02 6.50
C LEU A 120 -2.53 8.66 6.10
N ASP A 121 -2.98 8.45 4.87
CA ASP A 121 -4.17 9.09 4.34
C ASP A 121 -5.41 8.79 5.21
N PRO A 122 -6.29 9.78 5.49
CA PRO A 122 -7.50 9.52 6.25
C PRO A 122 -8.44 8.52 5.57
N SER A 123 -8.44 8.46 4.23
CA SER A 123 -9.26 7.54 3.46
C SER A 123 -8.65 6.14 3.45
N GLU A 124 -9.42 5.15 3.91
CA GLU A 124 -9.03 3.74 3.84
C GLU A 124 -8.77 3.30 2.40
N ARG A 125 -9.52 3.82 1.43
CA ARG A 125 -9.33 3.51 0.01
C ARG A 125 -7.96 3.93 -0.49
N VAL A 126 -7.52 5.15 -0.16
CA VAL A 126 -6.19 5.65 -0.55
C VAL A 126 -5.10 4.88 0.18
N CYS A 127 -5.26 4.70 1.49
CA CYS A 127 -4.30 3.99 2.33
C CYS A 127 -4.08 2.55 1.86
N PHE A 128 -5.15 1.81 1.57
CA PHE A 128 -5.06 0.43 1.07
C PHE A 128 -4.46 0.35 -0.32
N GLU A 129 -4.80 1.26 -1.23
CA GLU A 129 -4.15 1.35 -2.53
C GLU A 129 -2.64 1.61 -2.38
N ALA A 130 -2.25 2.53 -1.50
CA ALA A 130 -0.84 2.82 -1.25
C ALA A 130 -0.11 1.58 -0.69
N ILE A 131 -0.73 0.80 0.22
CA ILE A 131 -0.14 -0.45 0.71
C ILE A 131 0.06 -1.45 -0.44
N LEU A 132 -0.96 -1.64 -1.28
CA LEU A 132 -0.88 -2.54 -2.44
C LEU A 132 0.22 -2.09 -3.41
N CYS A 133 0.34 -0.79 -3.66
CA CYS A 133 1.43 -0.21 -4.44
C CYS A 133 2.81 -0.47 -3.81
N VAL A 134 2.97 -0.33 -2.49
CA VAL A 134 4.24 -0.67 -1.81
C VAL A 134 4.59 -2.14 -1.99
N LEU A 135 3.59 -3.02 -1.86
CA LEU A 135 3.72 -4.46 -2.04
C LEU A 135 3.96 -4.90 -3.49
N GLY A 136 3.91 -3.99 -4.46
CA GLY A 136 4.07 -4.31 -5.89
C GLY A 136 2.79 -4.80 -6.57
N LYS A 137 1.62 -4.65 -5.95
CA LYS A 137 0.31 -4.98 -6.54
C LYS A 137 -0.45 -3.73 -6.95
N PHE A 138 -0.14 -3.16 -8.10
CA PHE A 138 -0.89 -2.02 -8.64
C PHE A 138 -1.74 -2.38 -9.87
N ASP A 139 -1.37 -3.41 -10.62
CA ASP A 139 -2.12 -3.91 -11.77
C ASP A 139 -2.55 -5.37 -11.56
N ASN A 140 -3.15 -5.96 -12.60
CA ASN A 140 -3.53 -7.37 -12.57
C ASN A 140 -2.37 -8.32 -12.88
N SER A 141 -1.17 -7.80 -13.15
CA SER A 141 0.00 -8.65 -13.39
C SER A 141 0.46 -9.35 -12.10
N GLU A 142 1.01 -10.54 -12.27
CA GLU A 142 1.51 -11.37 -11.17
C GLU A 142 3.03 -11.45 -11.26
N ARG A 143 3.72 -10.48 -10.66
CA ARG A 143 5.18 -10.39 -10.69
C ARG A 143 5.77 -10.77 -9.35
N THR A 144 6.33 -11.98 -9.26
CA THR A 144 6.88 -12.53 -8.01
C THR A 144 8.04 -11.70 -7.46
N GLU A 145 8.96 -11.25 -8.31
CA GLU A 145 10.12 -10.42 -7.91
C GLU A 145 9.69 -9.08 -7.31
N GLU A 146 8.74 -8.39 -7.95
CA GLU A 146 8.23 -7.10 -7.46
C GLU A 146 7.50 -7.25 -6.12
N ARG A 147 6.73 -8.34 -5.96
CA ARG A 147 6.06 -8.70 -4.71
C ARG A 147 7.05 -8.93 -3.58
N ALA A 148 8.09 -9.72 -3.85
CA ALA A 148 9.14 -10.02 -2.89
C ALA A 148 9.91 -8.76 -2.46
N ALA A 149 10.31 -7.93 -3.41
CA ALA A 149 10.93 -6.64 -3.15
C ALA A 149 9.99 -5.68 -2.40
N GLY A 150 8.68 -5.76 -2.66
CA GLY A 150 7.65 -5.00 -1.94
C GLY A 150 7.56 -5.39 -0.47
N TRP A 151 7.61 -6.70 -0.16
CA TRP A 151 7.65 -7.20 1.21
C TRP A 151 8.88 -6.71 1.97
N TYR A 152 10.06 -6.81 1.35
CA TYR A 152 11.31 -6.33 1.93
C TYR A 152 11.23 -4.83 2.29
N ARG A 153 10.71 -4.01 1.38
CA ARG A 153 10.53 -2.57 1.63
C ARG A 153 9.54 -2.31 2.76
N LEU A 154 8.40 -3.00 2.76
CA LEU A 154 7.39 -2.82 3.79
C LEU A 154 7.93 -3.15 5.20
N THR A 155 8.77 -4.19 5.31
CA THR A 155 9.31 -4.66 6.59
C THR A 155 10.51 -3.86 7.08
N ARG A 156 11.33 -3.33 6.17
CA ARG A 156 12.60 -2.65 6.51
C ARG A 156 12.56 -1.13 6.42
N GLU A 157 11.71 -0.56 5.58
CA GLU A 157 11.69 0.89 5.42
C GLU A 157 10.95 1.60 6.55
N ILE A 158 11.36 2.84 6.78
CA ILE A 158 10.87 3.70 7.85
C ILE A 158 10.23 4.91 7.19
N LEU A 159 9.01 5.24 7.61
CA LEU A 159 8.35 6.46 7.20
C LEU A 159 9.11 7.65 7.76
N LYS A 160 9.85 8.35 6.89
CA LYS A 160 10.42 9.66 7.18
C LYS A 160 9.37 10.69 6.79
N LEU A 161 8.81 11.37 7.79
CA LEU A 161 7.97 12.52 7.52
C LEU A 161 8.85 13.70 7.15
N PRO A 162 8.44 14.56 6.20
CA PRO A 162 9.15 15.81 5.96
C PRO A 162 9.28 16.56 7.29
N GLU A 163 10.51 16.97 7.64
CA GLU A 163 10.69 17.92 8.72
C GLU A 163 9.91 19.17 8.35
N ALA A 164 8.97 19.57 9.20
CA ALA A 164 8.36 20.88 9.07
C ALA A 164 9.50 21.91 9.03
N PRO A 165 9.47 22.91 8.13
CA PRO A 165 10.50 23.93 8.10
C PRO A 165 10.59 24.53 9.50
N SER A 166 11.71 24.29 10.17
CA SER A 166 12.01 24.93 11.44
C SER A 166 12.27 26.39 11.12
N VAL A 167 11.20 27.18 11.16
CA VAL A 167 11.30 28.63 11.11
C VAL A 167 12.08 29.03 12.36
N LYS A 168 13.35 29.39 12.17
CA LYS A 168 14.09 30.15 13.16
C LYS A 168 13.48 31.55 13.23
N ASP A 169 13.20 31.95 14.46
CA ASP A 169 13.07 33.30 14.99
C ASP A 169 11.85 34.13 14.58
N THR A 170 10.75 34.01 15.35
CA THR A 170 10.23 35.14 16.16
C THR A 170 9.12 34.68 17.11
N GLU A 171 9.03 35.36 18.25
CA GLU A 171 8.39 34.94 19.49
C GLU A 171 6.84 34.90 19.47
N SER A 172 6.31 34.02 20.34
CA SER A 172 5.01 34.09 21.03
C SER A 172 3.72 33.67 20.31
N LYS A 173 3.27 32.43 20.54
CA LYS A 173 2.15 32.09 21.45
C LYS A 173 1.76 30.61 21.32
N LYS A 174 1.48 30.03 22.48
CA LYS A 174 1.14 28.65 22.78
C LYS A 174 -0.16 28.23 22.11
N ASP A 175 -0.10 27.34 21.12
CA ASP A 175 -1.22 26.45 20.77
C ASP A 175 -0.77 25.04 20.42
N LYS A 176 -1.63 24.10 20.76
CA LYS A 176 -1.39 22.69 21.02
C LYS A 176 -0.92 21.88 19.78
N THR A 177 0.07 21.02 20.01
CA THR A 177 0.35 19.74 19.32
C THR A 177 1.08 19.71 17.97
N SER A 178 2.27 20.31 17.88
CA SER A 178 3.30 19.85 16.93
C SER A 178 4.07 18.66 17.51
N LYS A 179 3.41 17.50 17.70
CA LYS A 179 4.16 16.26 17.93
C LYS A 179 4.87 15.93 16.62
N THR A 180 6.16 16.27 16.54
CA THR A 180 7.12 15.67 15.61
C THR A 180 6.86 14.16 15.59
N ARG A 181 6.15 13.68 14.56
CA ARG A 181 5.76 12.28 14.45
C ARG A 181 7.05 11.49 14.27
N ARG A 182 7.37 10.67 15.28
CA ARG A 182 8.58 9.84 15.27
C ARG A 182 8.61 8.96 14.01
N PRO A 183 9.80 8.70 13.45
CA PRO A 183 9.96 7.70 12.40
C PRO A 183 9.32 6.37 12.85
N GLN A 184 8.41 5.83 12.03
CA GLN A 184 7.72 4.57 12.30
C GLN A 184 8.04 3.57 11.17
N PRO A 185 8.39 2.31 11.49
CA PRO A 185 8.50 1.26 10.48
C PRO A 185 7.19 1.12 9.69
N LEU A 186 7.28 0.99 8.37
CA LEU A 186 6.08 0.94 7.51
C LEU A 186 5.15 -0.21 7.91
N ILE A 187 5.70 -1.40 8.15
CA ILE A 187 4.92 -2.57 8.59
C ILE A 187 4.10 -2.26 9.86
N LYS A 188 4.69 -1.60 10.86
CA LYS A 188 3.98 -1.27 12.11
C LYS A 188 2.83 -0.28 11.88
N LEU A 189 3.01 0.66 10.96
CA LEU A 189 1.95 1.59 10.57
C LEU A 189 0.81 0.83 9.87
N VAL A 190 1.15 0.02 8.88
CA VAL A 190 0.18 -0.77 8.09
C VAL A 190 -0.62 -1.71 9.00
N MET A 191 0.04 -2.41 9.92
CA MET A 191 -0.63 -3.29 10.87
C MET A 191 -1.64 -2.52 11.74
N ARG A 192 -1.27 -1.34 12.25
CA ARG A 192 -2.20 -0.50 13.04
C ARG A 192 -3.41 -0.06 12.20
N ARG A 193 -3.20 0.31 10.94
CA ARG A 193 -4.26 0.74 10.01
C ARG A 193 -5.23 -0.40 9.70
N LEU A 194 -4.70 -1.59 9.41
CA LEU A 194 -5.50 -2.79 9.20
C LEU A 194 -6.27 -3.18 10.46
N GLU A 195 -5.64 -3.12 11.63
CA GLU A 195 -6.29 -3.41 12.91
C GLU A 195 -7.47 -2.47 13.20
N SER A 196 -7.33 -1.19 12.86
CA SER A 196 -8.43 -0.23 12.93
C SER A 196 -9.54 -0.58 11.95
N SER A 197 -9.18 -0.92 10.71
CA SER A 197 -10.13 -1.21 9.63
C SER A 197 -10.93 -2.49 9.90
N PHE A 198 -10.28 -3.51 10.51
CA PHE A 198 -10.95 -4.75 10.90
C PHE A 198 -11.94 -4.58 12.06
N ARG A 199 -11.90 -3.46 12.80
CA ARG A 199 -12.94 -3.10 13.78
C ARG A 199 -14.14 -2.39 13.14
N SER A 200 -14.08 -2.10 11.84
CA SER A 200 -15.18 -1.47 11.12
C SER A 200 -16.36 -2.41 10.97
N PHE A 201 -17.57 -1.89 11.11
CA PHE A 201 -18.81 -2.62 10.83
C PHE A 201 -19.16 -2.63 9.31
N SER A 202 -18.38 -1.91 8.50
CA SER A 202 -18.61 -1.80 7.06
C SER A 202 -18.04 -3.02 6.32
N ARG A 203 -18.92 -3.86 5.77
CA ARG A 203 -18.52 -5.02 4.94
C ARG A 203 -17.56 -4.64 3.79
N PRO A 204 -17.79 -3.55 3.02
CA PRO A 204 -16.83 -3.09 2.02
C PRO A 204 -15.43 -2.84 2.57
N VAL A 205 -15.32 -2.23 3.76
CA VAL A 205 -14.03 -1.93 4.41
C VAL A 205 -13.33 -3.22 4.82
N LEU A 206 -14.06 -4.15 5.45
CA LEU A 206 -13.53 -5.45 5.84
C LEU A 206 -13.02 -6.25 4.63
N HIS A 207 -13.78 -6.25 3.53
CA HIS A 207 -13.37 -6.94 2.30
C HIS A 207 -12.11 -6.31 1.71
N ALA A 208 -12.03 -4.98 1.66
CA ALA A 208 -10.83 -4.29 1.17
C ALA A 208 -9.60 -4.57 2.05
N ALA A 209 -9.77 -4.54 3.38
CA ALA A 209 -8.69 -4.89 4.32
C ALA A 209 -8.22 -6.35 4.16
N ALA A 210 -9.15 -7.29 3.98
CA ALA A 210 -8.83 -8.69 3.72
C ALA A 210 -8.02 -8.88 2.43
N ARG A 211 -8.34 -8.13 1.36
CA ARG A 211 -7.55 -8.14 0.11
C ARG A 211 -6.12 -7.65 0.32
N VAL A 212 -5.93 -6.61 1.12
CA VAL A 212 -4.58 -6.12 1.47
C VAL A 212 -3.79 -7.19 2.21
N VAL A 213 -4.39 -7.84 3.21
CA VAL A 213 -3.75 -8.95 3.95
C VAL A 213 -3.38 -10.10 3.01
N GLN A 214 -4.28 -10.48 2.11
CA GLN A 214 -4.01 -11.55 1.16
C GLN A 214 -2.79 -11.24 0.29
N GLU A 215 -2.70 -10.01 -0.22
CA GLU A 215 -1.52 -9.59 -1.00
C GLU A 215 -0.27 -9.49 -0.13
N MET A 216 -0.36 -9.09 1.13
CA MET A 216 0.78 -9.17 2.06
C MET A 216 1.28 -10.61 2.23
N GLY A 217 0.37 -11.58 2.40
CA GLY A 217 0.71 -13.00 2.49
C GLY A 217 1.39 -13.52 1.23
N LYS A 218 0.88 -13.15 0.04
CA LYS A 218 1.51 -13.49 -1.25
C LYS A 218 2.90 -12.87 -1.40
N SER A 219 3.06 -11.60 -1.02
CA SER A 219 4.35 -10.91 -1.09
C SER A 219 5.38 -11.47 -0.12
N ARG A 220 4.96 -11.88 1.09
CA ARG A 220 5.82 -12.61 2.04
C ARG A 220 6.26 -13.96 1.47
N ALA A 221 5.32 -14.74 0.93
CA ALA A 221 5.63 -16.05 0.33
C ALA A 221 6.59 -15.90 -0.86
N ALA A 222 6.41 -14.87 -1.69
CA ALA A 222 7.34 -14.55 -2.77
C ALA A 222 8.74 -14.19 -2.26
N ALA A 223 8.85 -13.40 -1.20
CA ALA A 223 10.14 -13.06 -0.58
C ALA A 223 10.85 -14.28 0.01
N PHE A 224 10.10 -15.18 0.65
CA PHE A 224 10.60 -16.47 1.14
C PHE A 224 11.14 -17.31 -0.02
N ALA A 225 10.37 -17.48 -1.09
CA ALA A 225 10.76 -18.29 -2.25
C ALA A 225 12.02 -17.77 -2.96
N LEU A 226 12.25 -16.45 -2.93
CA LEU A 226 13.45 -15.82 -3.52
C LEU A 226 14.62 -15.69 -2.54
N GLY A 227 14.52 -16.21 -1.32
CA GLY A 227 15.60 -16.16 -0.32
C GLY A 227 15.94 -14.75 0.15
N LEU A 228 15.01 -13.79 0.01
CA LEU A 228 15.20 -12.38 0.43
C LEU A 228 14.92 -12.16 1.93
N GLN A 229 14.68 -13.22 2.69
CA GLN A 229 14.71 -13.19 4.15
C GLN A 229 16.15 -13.41 4.63
N ASP A 230 16.76 -12.38 5.23
CA ASP A 230 17.82 -12.63 6.19
C ASP A 230 17.21 -13.44 7.33
N ILE A 231 17.77 -14.62 7.56
CA ILE A 231 17.38 -15.58 8.60
C ILE A 231 17.65 -14.94 9.97
N ASP A 232 16.68 -14.15 10.46
CA ASP A 232 16.53 -13.80 11.87
C ASP A 232 15.11 -14.13 12.38
N GLU A 233 14.45 -15.10 11.71
CA GLU A 233 13.30 -15.84 12.23
C GLU A 233 13.78 -17.08 13.04
N GLY A 234 15.02 -17.07 13.56
CA GLY A 234 15.70 -18.23 14.14
C GLY A 234 15.79 -18.29 15.68
N THR A 235 15.24 -17.34 16.43
CA THR A 235 15.41 -17.32 17.91
C THR A 235 14.21 -17.78 18.74
N TYR A 236 13.13 -18.28 18.12
CA TYR A 236 12.01 -18.89 18.86
C TYR A 236 11.42 -20.15 18.19
N VAL A 237 12.23 -20.92 17.45
CA VAL A 237 11.91 -22.32 17.18
C VAL A 237 12.42 -23.11 18.38
N ASN A 238 11.50 -23.52 19.23
CA ASN A 238 11.77 -24.32 20.42
C ASN A 238 12.49 -25.61 20.00
N THR A 239 13.80 -25.65 20.24
CA THR A 239 14.60 -26.87 20.27
C THR A 239 14.15 -27.70 21.46
N HIS A 240 13.25 -28.65 21.21
CA HIS A 240 13.18 -29.88 22.01
C HIS A 240 13.31 -31.05 21.06
N SER A 241 14.57 -31.43 20.89
CA SER A 241 15.05 -32.74 20.44
C SER A 241 14.75 -33.81 21.50
N GLU A 242 14.43 -35.02 21.03
CA GLU A 242 14.83 -36.36 21.53
C GLU A 242 13.93 -37.38 20.78
N ASP A 243 14.32 -37.90 19.61
CA ASP A 243 15.20 -39.05 19.35
C ASP A 243 14.71 -40.40 19.90
N SER A 244 14.39 -41.35 19.00
CA SER A 244 14.98 -42.71 18.94
C SER A 244 14.12 -43.76 18.18
N TYR A 245 14.67 -44.25 17.05
CA TYR A 245 14.69 -45.59 16.39
C TYR A 245 13.70 -46.70 16.84
N ASP A 246 13.16 -47.63 16.02
CA ASP A 246 13.63 -48.33 14.79
C ASP A 246 12.44 -49.12 14.13
N PRO A 247 12.52 -49.62 12.88
CA PRO A 247 11.43 -50.27 12.13
C PRO A 247 11.41 -51.80 12.22
N ASP A 248 10.23 -52.44 12.11
CA ASP A 248 10.02 -53.65 11.28
C ASP A 248 8.56 -54.22 11.31
N ILE A 249 8.02 -54.39 10.10
CA ILE A 249 7.27 -55.54 9.55
C ILE A 249 6.02 -56.10 10.30
N ASN A 250 4.81 -55.94 9.73
CA ASN A 250 4.12 -56.92 8.85
C ASN A 250 2.68 -56.45 8.48
N PRO A 251 2.09 -56.85 7.32
CA PRO A 251 0.79 -56.41 6.85
C PRO A 251 -0.35 -57.39 7.21
N THR A 252 -1.57 -57.01 6.81
CA THR A 252 -2.84 -57.78 6.76
C THR A 252 -3.70 -57.83 8.03
N ALA A 253 -4.84 -57.12 8.03
CA ALA A 253 -6.18 -57.72 7.97
C ALA A 253 -7.29 -56.64 8.01
N GLN A 254 -8.24 -56.74 7.08
CA GLN A 254 -9.44 -55.92 6.95
C GLN A 254 -10.49 -56.27 8.02
N SER A 255 -11.30 -55.30 8.44
CA SER A 255 -12.78 -55.47 8.51
C SER A 255 -13.47 -54.11 8.56
N GLU A 256 -14.50 -53.98 7.75
CA GLU A 256 -15.31 -52.81 7.48
C GLU A 256 -16.44 -52.58 8.52
N GLU A 257 -16.84 -51.30 8.57
CA GLU A 257 -18.17 -50.75 8.83
C GLU A 257 -18.89 -50.92 10.19
N SER A 258 -19.10 -49.77 10.86
CA SER A 258 -20.47 -49.27 11.06
C SER A 258 -20.47 -47.75 11.29
N LEU A 259 -21.10 -47.02 10.36
CA LEU A 259 -21.42 -45.61 10.48
C LEU A 259 -22.41 -45.40 11.64
N HIS A 260 -21.99 -44.74 12.71
CA HIS A 260 -22.88 -43.93 13.55
C HIS A 260 -22.21 -42.58 13.84
N GLY A 261 -22.99 -41.52 13.65
CA GLY A 261 -22.53 -40.15 13.40
C GLY A 261 -21.53 -39.61 14.42
N PHE A 262 -20.36 -39.21 13.90
CA PHE A 262 -19.51 -38.23 14.54
C PHE A 262 -20.25 -36.89 14.56
N GLU A 263 -20.89 -36.59 15.69
CA GLU A 263 -21.23 -35.22 16.04
C GLU A 263 -19.91 -34.46 16.23
N VAL A 264 -19.41 -33.88 15.14
CA VAL A 264 -18.36 -32.86 15.21
C VAL A 264 -18.98 -31.69 15.96
N LYS A 265 -18.69 -31.57 17.25
CA LYS A 265 -18.89 -30.32 18.00
C LYS A 265 -18.03 -29.25 17.36
N THR A 266 -18.61 -28.60 16.36
CA THR A 266 -18.09 -27.40 15.74
C THR A 266 -18.02 -26.32 16.87
N PRO A 267 -16.86 -25.66 17.11
CA PRO A 267 -16.73 -24.67 18.17
C PRO A 267 -17.34 -23.31 17.77
N TRP A 268 -18.51 -23.34 17.13
CA TRP A 268 -19.19 -22.17 16.56
C TRP A 268 -20.37 -21.80 17.43
N THR A 269 -20.09 -21.38 18.67
CA THR A 269 -21.07 -20.68 19.48
C THR A 269 -20.40 -19.48 20.14
N GLY A 270 -20.89 -18.29 19.80
CA GLY A 270 -20.81 -17.08 20.63
C GLY A 270 -19.44 -16.49 20.94
N GLY A 271 -19.10 -15.38 20.26
CA GLY A 271 -18.28 -14.32 20.85
C GLY A 271 -16.76 -14.56 20.91
N ASN A 272 -16.08 -14.48 19.75
CA ASN A 272 -14.68 -14.01 19.57
C ASN A 272 -14.01 -14.52 18.27
N LEU A 273 -14.81 -14.83 17.23
CA LEU A 273 -14.29 -15.17 15.90
C LEU A 273 -13.27 -14.14 15.39
N TRP A 274 -13.47 -12.87 15.75
CA TRP A 274 -12.57 -11.76 15.39
C TRP A 274 -11.29 -11.74 16.21
N GLY A 275 -11.34 -12.04 17.51
CA GLY A 275 -10.14 -12.17 18.34
C GLY A 275 -9.24 -13.30 17.85
N PHE A 276 -9.84 -14.43 17.48
CA PHE A 276 -9.15 -15.57 16.90
C PHE A 276 -8.58 -15.27 15.50
N ALA A 277 -9.38 -14.72 14.59
CA ALA A 277 -8.91 -14.32 13.26
C ALA A 277 -7.81 -13.26 13.34
N LYS A 278 -7.92 -12.28 14.25
CA LYS A 278 -6.88 -11.28 14.53
C LYS A 278 -5.60 -11.95 15.04
N LYS A 279 -5.71 -12.87 15.99
CA LYS A 279 -4.57 -13.57 16.60
C LYS A 279 -3.86 -14.45 15.58
N GLU A 280 -4.60 -15.21 14.77
CA GLU A 280 -4.03 -16.02 13.69
C GLU A 280 -3.47 -15.17 12.56
N LEU A 281 -4.07 -14.03 12.22
CA LEU A 281 -3.58 -13.17 11.14
C LEU A 281 -2.34 -12.37 11.59
N LEU A 282 -2.25 -11.94 12.86
CA LEU A 282 -1.02 -11.38 13.45
C LEU A 282 0.08 -12.44 13.63
N ARG A 283 -0.27 -13.65 14.08
CA ARG A 283 0.67 -14.78 14.23
C ARG A 283 1.20 -15.24 12.87
N PHE A 284 0.32 -15.33 11.87
CA PHE A 284 0.66 -15.66 10.49
C PHE A 284 1.47 -14.55 9.81
N MET A 285 1.26 -13.27 10.10
CA MET A 285 1.99 -12.19 9.42
C MET A 285 3.28 -11.73 10.10
N LEU A 286 3.43 -11.93 11.42
CA LEU A 286 4.57 -11.45 12.20
C LEU A 286 5.29 -12.52 13.03
N GLY A 287 4.78 -13.76 13.11
CA GLY A 287 5.34 -14.80 13.98
C GLY A 287 5.20 -14.52 15.48
N VAL A 288 4.44 -13.48 15.88
CA VAL A 288 4.31 -13.05 17.28
C VAL A 288 3.14 -13.78 17.95
N GLU A 289 3.43 -14.56 19.00
CA GLU A 289 2.39 -15.00 19.94
C GLU A 289 1.84 -13.80 20.72
N VAL A 290 0.56 -13.47 20.49
CA VAL A 290 -0.17 -12.55 21.35
C VAL A 290 -0.54 -13.33 22.61
N LYS A 291 0.19 -13.10 23.72
CA LYS A 291 -0.23 -13.62 25.03
C LYS A 291 -1.57 -13.00 25.40
N ASP A 292 -2.53 -13.85 25.73
CA ASP A 292 -3.81 -13.41 26.28
C ASP A 292 -3.53 -12.74 27.63
N SER A 293 -3.92 -11.48 27.76
CA SER A 293 -3.97 -10.83 29.07
C SER A 293 -5.18 -11.43 29.78
N GLN A 294 -4.92 -12.24 30.80
CA GLN A 294 -5.90 -12.63 31.81
C GLN A 294 -6.42 -11.40 32.55
#